data_AF-A0A2G6HIE9-F1
#
_entry.id   AF-A0A2G6HIE9-F1
#
_cell.length_a   1.000
_cell.length_b   1.000
_cell.length_c   1.000
_cell.angle_alpha   90.00
_cell.angle_beta   90.00
_cell.angle_gamma   90.00
#
_symmetry.space_group_name_H-M   'P 1'
#
loop_
_entity.id
_entity.type
_entity.pdbx_description
1 polymer ?
#
loop_
_entity_poly.entity_id
_entity_poly.type
_entity_poly.pdbx_seq_one_letter_code
_entity_poly.pdbx_strand_id
1 'polypeptide(L)'
;MGQSFFHRLRPAKSWDLLKKIGLGVASAQLAAIVTIHAVDRMRRRRVPGGRPGFPTLPPADTSIVDNEVRTYTEGHSVYSDMLAAIDSATDYVYFESYIWRADATGQKFKDALIAAARRGVTVCAIYDGFAVLNQNPFFYFFPKLPHLHIIRFPAIRIGNFTFNLRKTGRDHRKILVVDGEVGFVGGYNIGDPFGNEWRDTHVRVTGPAVWELENGFADFWNHFKPRRHPSLPDEGSREWNAEITAASNLPSRLLFPVRGLYIDAMDRANHQVLITQAYFIPDREILQALVSAARRGVTVKILIPEYSNHIMADWIARPYYGELLREGVEIWLYQHAMVHSKTMTVDGIWSTV
;
A
#
# COMPACT_ATOMS: atom_id res chain seq x y z
N MET A 1 -20.36 -44.74 -54.71
CA MET A 1 -19.98 -45.46 -53.46
C MET A 1 -18.97 -44.62 -52.71
N GLY A 2 -19.43 -43.84 -51.74
CA GLY A 2 -18.56 -43.01 -50.89
C GLY A 2 -18.26 -43.73 -49.58
N GLN A 3 -17.00 -43.76 -49.16
CA GLN A 3 -16.61 -44.10 -47.79
C GLN A 3 -15.51 -43.15 -47.29
N SER A 4 -15.98 -42.10 -46.63
CA SER A 4 -15.53 -41.56 -45.33
C SER A 4 -14.08 -41.81 -44.90
N PHE A 5 -13.25 -40.78 -45.03
CA PHE A 5 -11.97 -40.61 -44.35
C PHE A 5 -12.23 -40.03 -42.94
N PHE A 6 -12.41 -40.88 -41.93
CA PHE A 6 -12.39 -40.47 -40.51
C PHE A 6 -11.48 -41.42 -39.73
N HIS A 7 -10.23 -41.02 -39.55
CA HIS A 7 -9.29 -41.70 -38.66
C HIS A 7 -9.73 -41.46 -37.20
N ARG A 8 -10.31 -42.49 -36.56
CA ARG A 8 -10.56 -42.50 -35.11
C ARG A 8 -9.22 -42.60 -34.37
N LEU A 9 -8.76 -41.49 -33.78
CA LEU A 9 -7.77 -41.54 -32.70
C LEU A 9 -8.34 -42.39 -31.55
N ARG A 10 -7.60 -43.42 -31.12
CA ARG A 10 -8.01 -44.34 -30.04
C ARG A 10 -8.01 -43.57 -28.70
N PRO A 11 -9.18 -43.33 -28.06
CA PRO A 11 -9.31 -42.42 -26.92
C PRO A 11 -8.54 -42.85 -25.66
N ALA A 12 -8.30 -44.15 -25.48
CA ALA A 12 -7.68 -44.69 -24.25
C ALA A 12 -6.18 -44.36 -24.10
N LYS A 13 -5.39 -44.38 -25.20
CA LYS A 13 -3.94 -44.05 -25.13
C LYS A 13 -3.71 -42.55 -24.98
N SER A 14 -4.56 -41.74 -25.61
CA SER A 14 -4.55 -40.28 -25.45
C SER A 14 -4.88 -39.88 -24.01
N TRP A 15 -5.82 -40.59 -23.37
CA TRP A 15 -6.21 -40.34 -21.97
C TRP A 15 -5.09 -40.68 -20.96
N ASP A 16 -4.35 -41.77 -21.17
CA ASP A 16 -3.25 -42.17 -20.28
C ASP A 16 -2.04 -41.23 -20.39
N LEU A 17 -1.76 -40.72 -21.59
CA LEU A 17 -0.75 -39.68 -21.81
C LEU A 17 -1.16 -38.35 -21.16
N LEU A 18 -2.42 -37.93 -21.33
CA LEU A 18 -2.95 -36.73 -20.68
C LEU A 18 -2.90 -36.83 -19.15
N LYS A 19 -3.19 -38.00 -18.58
CA LYS A 19 -3.04 -38.25 -17.13
C LYS A 19 -1.59 -38.12 -16.67
N LYS A 20 -0.63 -38.69 -17.40
CA LYS A 20 0.80 -38.61 -17.05
C LYS A 20 1.33 -37.17 -17.15
N ILE A 21 0.92 -36.43 -18.19
CA ILE A 21 1.24 -35.00 -18.33
C ILE A 21 0.60 -34.22 -17.18
N GLY A 22 -0.69 -34.43 -16.88
CA GLY A 22 -1.38 -33.77 -15.78
C GLY A 22 -0.76 -34.06 -14.42
N LEU A 23 -0.38 -35.31 -14.15
CA LEU A 23 0.30 -35.70 -12.92
C LEU A 23 1.69 -35.05 -12.84
N GLY A 24 2.45 -35.04 -13.93
CA GLY A 24 3.77 -34.40 -13.99
C GLY A 24 3.69 -32.89 -13.72
N VAL A 25 2.72 -32.20 -14.31
CA VAL A 25 2.46 -30.77 -14.05
C VAL A 25 2.06 -30.54 -12.60
N ALA A 26 1.16 -31.36 -12.05
CA ALA A 26 0.72 -31.24 -10.66
C ALA A 26 1.88 -31.49 -9.68
N SER A 27 2.71 -32.50 -9.92
CA SER A 27 3.90 -32.79 -9.10
C SER A 27 4.93 -31.67 -9.17
N ALA A 28 5.18 -31.09 -10.35
CA ALA A 28 6.07 -29.95 -10.51
C ALA A 28 5.55 -28.70 -9.77
N GLN A 29 4.24 -28.42 -9.87
CA GLN A 29 3.59 -27.33 -9.14
C GLN A 29 3.68 -27.54 -7.62
N LEU A 30 3.42 -28.76 -7.14
CA LEU A 30 3.52 -29.10 -5.72
C LEU A 30 4.96 -28.94 -5.20
N ALA A 31 5.95 -29.44 -5.94
CA ALA A 31 7.36 -29.30 -5.61
C ALA A 31 7.78 -27.82 -5.56
N ALA A 32 7.31 -27.00 -6.51
CA ALA A 32 7.56 -25.55 -6.51
C ALA A 32 6.94 -24.87 -5.29
N ILE A 33 5.68 -25.17 -4.95
CA ILE A 33 5.00 -24.64 -3.75
C ILE A 33 5.76 -25.03 -2.48
N VAL A 34 6.12 -26.31 -2.34
CA VAL A 34 6.88 -26.81 -1.18
C VAL A 34 8.24 -26.10 -1.08
N THR A 35 8.93 -25.93 -2.20
CA THR A 35 10.23 -25.24 -2.25
C THR A 35 10.09 -23.77 -1.86
N ILE A 36 9.12 -23.05 -2.43
CA ILE A 36 8.85 -21.64 -2.08
C ILE A 36 8.52 -21.53 -0.59
N HIS A 37 7.67 -22.41 -0.06
CA HIS A 37 7.31 -22.41 1.34
C HIS A 37 8.49 -22.73 2.25
N ALA A 38 9.35 -23.68 1.87
CA ALA A 38 10.57 -23.99 2.61
C ALA A 38 11.53 -22.80 2.63
N VAL A 39 11.75 -22.13 1.50
CA VAL A 39 12.62 -20.95 1.43
C VAL A 39 12.02 -19.77 2.19
N ASP A 40 10.72 -19.51 2.08
CA ASP A 40 10.02 -18.47 2.86
C ASP A 40 10.17 -18.73 4.37
N ARG A 41 9.96 -19.98 4.81
CA ARG A 41 10.13 -20.37 6.21
C ARG A 41 11.58 -20.25 6.69
N MET A 42 12.57 -20.61 5.86
CA MET A 42 13.99 -20.41 6.16
C MET A 42 14.35 -18.93 6.24
N ARG A 43 13.80 -18.09 5.35
CA ARG A 43 14.00 -16.63 5.38
C ARG A 43 13.40 -15.99 6.61
N ARG A 44 12.16 -16.34 6.98
CA ARG A 44 11.53 -15.88 8.24
C ARG A 44 12.28 -16.32 9.50
N ARG A 45 13.12 -17.36 9.41
CA ARG A 45 14.00 -17.78 10.51
C ARG A 45 15.32 -17.01 10.55
N ARG A 46 15.86 -16.60 9.40
CA ARG A 46 17.06 -15.76 9.27
C ARG A 46 16.77 -14.29 9.54
N VAL A 47 15.55 -13.89 9.22
CA VAL A 47 14.95 -12.57 9.44
C VAL A 47 13.76 -12.84 10.37
N PRO A 48 13.99 -12.99 11.69
CA PRO A 48 12.87 -12.96 12.61
C PRO A 48 12.12 -11.67 12.31
N GLY A 49 10.81 -11.76 12.01
CA GLY A 49 9.98 -10.61 11.66
C GLY A 49 10.29 -9.47 12.61
N GLY A 50 10.97 -8.44 12.06
CA GLY A 50 11.66 -7.36 12.77
C GLY A 50 12.25 -7.74 14.12
N ARG A 51 13.59 -7.76 14.26
CA ARG A 51 14.11 -7.59 15.62
C ARG A 51 13.52 -6.26 16.16
N PRO A 52 12.95 -6.24 17.38
CA PRO A 52 12.56 -4.98 17.98
C PRO A 52 13.78 -4.05 17.99
N GLY A 53 13.59 -2.82 17.54
CA GLY A 53 14.66 -1.84 17.40
C GLY A 53 15.31 -1.88 16.02
N PHE A 54 14.94 -0.90 15.21
CA PHE A 54 15.66 -0.45 14.03
C PHE A 54 16.01 1.03 14.22
N PRO A 55 16.97 1.60 13.46
CA PRO A 55 17.23 3.03 13.52
C PRO A 55 15.96 3.82 13.17
N THR A 56 15.47 4.57 14.15
CA THR A 56 14.33 5.48 14.01
C THR A 56 14.80 6.91 14.22
N LEU A 57 14.14 7.83 13.53
CA LEU A 57 14.24 9.26 13.80
C LEU A 57 13.01 9.68 14.62
N PRO A 58 13.18 10.56 15.61
CA PRO A 58 12.04 11.14 16.29
C PRO A 58 11.13 11.85 15.28
N PRO A 59 9.81 11.93 15.55
CA PRO A 59 8.92 12.70 14.71
C PRO A 59 9.43 14.14 14.53
N ALA A 60 9.43 14.62 13.29
CA ALA A 60 9.98 15.92 12.94
C ALA A 60 8.94 16.74 12.17
N ASP A 61 8.71 17.97 12.62
CA ASP A 61 7.79 18.92 12.01
C ASP A 61 8.53 19.74 10.94
N THR A 62 7.87 19.94 9.80
CA THR A 62 8.36 20.78 8.70
C THR A 62 7.23 21.72 8.27
N SER A 63 7.46 23.02 8.36
CA SER A 63 6.53 24.04 7.87
C SER A 63 6.66 24.19 6.36
N ILE A 64 5.54 24.10 5.65
CA ILE A 64 5.45 24.28 4.20
C ILE A 64 4.35 25.31 3.93
N VAL A 65 4.77 26.58 3.80
CA VAL A 65 3.87 27.73 3.70
C VAL A 65 2.90 27.74 4.89
N ASP A 66 1.59 27.58 4.66
CA ASP A 66 0.54 27.59 5.69
C ASP A 66 0.21 26.19 6.25
N ASN A 67 1.07 25.21 5.97
CA ASN A 67 0.92 23.82 6.40
C ASN A 67 2.05 23.42 7.35
N GLU A 68 1.76 22.49 8.24
CA GLU A 68 2.75 21.78 9.02
C GLU A 68 2.67 20.28 8.70
N VAL A 69 3.79 19.70 8.32
CA VAL A 69 3.94 18.28 8.02
C VAL A 69 4.87 17.65 9.05
N ARG A 70 4.32 16.78 9.89
CA ARG A 70 5.09 15.96 10.83
C ARG A 70 5.40 14.61 10.22
N THR A 71 6.67 14.30 10.05
CA THR A 71 7.13 13.02 9.48
C THR A 71 7.41 12.00 10.57
N TYR A 72 6.90 10.78 10.40
CA TYR A 72 7.14 9.63 11.28
C TYR A 72 7.96 8.56 10.56
N THR A 73 8.86 7.90 11.29
CA THR A 73 9.70 6.80 10.78
C THR A 73 9.46 5.47 11.49
N GLU A 74 8.54 5.46 12.45
CA GLU A 74 8.19 4.31 13.29
C GLU A 74 6.69 4.35 13.65
N GLY A 75 6.12 3.21 13.98
CA GLY A 75 4.66 3.05 14.08
C GLY A 75 4.04 3.53 15.40
N HIS A 76 4.76 3.48 16.53
CA HIS A 76 4.17 3.85 17.82
C HIS A 76 3.84 5.34 17.93
N SER A 77 4.74 6.20 17.49
CA SER A 77 4.54 7.66 17.49
C SER A 77 3.36 8.06 16.60
N VAL A 78 3.27 7.49 15.40
CA VAL A 78 2.13 7.78 14.52
C VAL A 78 0.83 7.23 15.11
N TYR A 79 0.81 6.03 15.69
CA TYR A 79 -0.41 5.50 16.31
C TYR A 79 -0.84 6.32 17.53
N SER A 80 0.11 6.80 18.32
CA SER A 80 -0.16 7.68 19.45
C SER A 80 -0.88 8.95 18.99
N ASP A 81 -0.35 9.63 17.96
CA ASP A 81 -0.92 10.87 17.44
C ASP A 81 -2.26 10.64 16.71
N MET A 82 -2.39 9.54 15.97
CA MET A 82 -3.65 9.15 15.34
C MET A 82 -4.75 8.88 16.37
N LEU A 83 -4.45 8.14 17.44
CA LEU A 83 -5.41 7.85 18.51
C LEU A 83 -5.79 9.13 19.26
N ALA A 84 -4.81 10.00 19.57
CA ALA A 84 -5.07 11.29 20.19
C ALA A 84 -6.00 12.17 19.34
N ALA A 85 -5.80 12.20 18.01
CA ALA A 85 -6.67 12.91 17.08
C ALA A 85 -8.11 12.34 17.08
N ILE A 86 -8.27 11.01 17.04
CA ILE A 86 -9.59 10.36 17.11
C ILE A 86 -10.30 10.68 18.45
N ASP A 87 -9.54 10.72 19.53
CA ASP A 87 -10.06 11.03 20.86
C ASP A 87 -10.50 12.50 20.99
N SER A 88 -9.80 13.43 20.33
CA SER A 88 -10.17 14.85 20.30
C SER A 88 -11.27 15.21 19.29
N ALA A 89 -11.62 14.30 18.38
CA ALA A 89 -12.58 14.55 17.31
C ALA A 89 -13.94 15.03 17.84
N THR A 90 -14.50 16.03 17.15
CA THR A 90 -15.76 16.72 17.50
C THR A 90 -16.85 16.58 16.44
N ASP A 91 -16.49 16.55 15.15
CA ASP A 91 -17.44 16.55 14.04
C ASP A 91 -17.42 15.21 13.29
N TYR A 92 -16.27 14.79 12.77
CA TYR A 92 -16.12 13.54 12.03
C TYR A 92 -14.71 12.94 12.05
N VAL A 93 -14.69 11.62 11.85
CA VAL A 93 -13.48 10.83 11.65
C VAL A 93 -13.62 10.00 10.37
N TYR A 94 -12.73 10.22 9.42
CA TYR A 94 -12.58 9.43 8.22
C TYR A 94 -11.35 8.54 8.37
N PHE A 95 -11.55 7.23 8.40
CA PHE A 95 -10.48 6.27 8.69
C PHE A 95 -10.42 5.19 7.61
N GLU A 96 -9.27 5.00 7.01
CA GLU A 96 -9.03 4.01 5.97
C GLU A 96 -7.72 3.27 6.23
N SER A 97 -7.75 1.95 6.16
CA SER A 97 -6.54 1.14 6.19
C SER A 97 -6.71 -0.13 5.37
N TYR A 98 -5.74 -0.42 4.51
CA TYR A 98 -5.67 -1.69 3.78
C TYR A 98 -5.72 -2.88 4.75
N ILE A 99 -4.78 -2.95 5.71
CA ILE A 99 -4.79 -3.96 6.77
C ILE A 99 -5.14 -3.30 8.10
N TRP A 100 -6.20 -3.77 8.72
CA TRP A 100 -6.55 -3.47 10.11
C TRP A 100 -6.56 -4.78 10.87
N ARG A 101 -5.50 -5.10 11.60
CA ARG A 101 -5.32 -6.42 12.22
C ARG A 101 -6.25 -6.63 13.42
N ALA A 102 -6.60 -7.89 13.65
CA ALA A 102 -7.36 -8.30 14.83
C ALA A 102 -6.42 -8.60 16.01
N ASP A 103 -5.69 -7.58 16.47
CA ASP A 103 -4.70 -7.65 17.55
C ASP A 103 -4.88 -6.48 18.55
N ALA A 104 -3.94 -6.29 19.49
CA ALA A 104 -4.09 -5.31 20.55
C ALA A 104 -4.13 -3.87 20.01
N THR A 105 -3.23 -3.52 19.10
CA THR A 105 -3.23 -2.21 18.42
C THR A 105 -4.50 -2.04 17.60
N GLY A 106 -4.91 -3.04 16.82
CA GLY A 106 -6.15 -2.98 16.06
C GLY A 106 -7.38 -2.75 16.95
N GLN A 107 -7.43 -3.40 18.11
CA GLN A 107 -8.50 -3.23 19.09
C GLN A 107 -8.54 -1.82 19.67
N LYS A 108 -7.38 -1.20 19.97
CA LYS A 108 -7.32 0.20 20.42
C LYS A 108 -7.96 1.17 19.42
N PHE A 109 -7.60 1.05 18.13
CA PHE A 109 -8.23 1.86 17.08
C PHE A 109 -9.73 1.61 16.97
N LYS A 110 -10.16 0.34 17.09
CA LYS A 110 -11.58 -0.02 17.04
C LYS A 110 -12.35 0.62 18.18
N ASP A 111 -11.80 0.57 19.39
CA ASP A 111 -12.43 1.13 20.57
C ASP A 111 -12.47 2.66 20.51
N ALA A 112 -11.40 3.32 20.04
CA ALA A 112 -11.36 4.77 19.84
C ALA A 112 -12.43 5.25 18.84
N LEU A 113 -12.56 4.58 17.69
CA LEU A 113 -13.57 4.90 16.69
C LEU A 113 -15.01 4.66 17.21
N ILE A 114 -15.24 3.58 17.95
CA ILE A 114 -16.54 3.32 18.58
C ILE A 114 -16.84 4.38 19.65
N ALA A 115 -15.84 4.78 20.44
CA ALA A 115 -15.98 5.82 21.45
C ALA A 115 -16.33 7.17 20.82
N ALA A 116 -15.64 7.58 19.75
CA ALA A 116 -15.97 8.78 18.99
C ALA A 116 -17.42 8.75 18.49
N ALA A 117 -17.85 7.65 17.86
CA ALA A 117 -19.23 7.51 17.39
C ALA A 117 -20.27 7.56 18.53
N ARG A 118 -19.94 7.10 19.74
CA ARG A 118 -20.81 7.23 20.92
C ARG A 118 -20.90 8.67 21.44
N ARG A 119 -19.88 9.49 21.23
CA ARG A 119 -19.91 10.93 21.55
C ARG A 119 -20.75 11.74 20.56
N GLY A 120 -21.16 11.15 19.43
CA GLY A 120 -21.93 11.81 18.38
C GLY A 120 -21.10 12.19 17.14
N VAL A 121 -19.79 11.95 17.16
CA VAL A 121 -18.88 12.19 16.04
C VAL A 121 -19.23 11.25 14.89
N THR A 122 -19.34 11.77 13.66
CA THR A 122 -19.62 10.94 12.48
C THR A 122 -18.37 10.17 12.08
N VAL A 123 -18.39 8.85 12.25
CA VAL A 123 -17.27 7.98 11.92
C VAL A 123 -17.54 7.21 10.65
N CYS A 124 -16.73 7.45 9.62
CA CYS A 124 -16.72 6.71 8.38
C CYS A 124 -15.41 5.92 8.28
N ALA A 125 -15.49 4.59 8.31
CA ALA A 125 -14.32 3.74 8.27
C ALA A 125 -14.35 2.71 7.13
N ILE A 126 -13.20 2.51 6.49
CA ILE A 126 -13.00 1.59 5.37
C ILE A 126 -11.84 0.64 5.69
N TYR A 127 -12.03 -0.64 5.38
CA TYR A 127 -10.94 -1.63 5.38
C TYR A 127 -11.08 -2.61 4.22
N ASP A 128 -9.93 -3.11 3.73
CA ASP A 128 -9.93 -4.05 2.60
C ASP A 128 -10.25 -5.49 3.05
N GLY A 129 -11.36 -6.02 2.53
CA GLY A 129 -11.85 -7.33 2.94
C GLY A 129 -10.97 -8.51 2.53
N PHE A 130 -10.04 -8.35 1.57
CA PHE A 130 -9.08 -9.37 1.15
C PHE A 130 -7.84 -9.36 2.03
N ALA A 131 -7.36 -8.17 2.35
CA ALA A 131 -6.18 -7.98 3.19
C ALA A 131 -6.35 -8.59 4.58
N VAL A 132 -7.59 -8.70 5.06
CA VAL A 132 -7.95 -9.23 6.39
C VAL A 132 -8.49 -10.67 6.38
N LEU A 133 -8.36 -11.42 5.28
CA LEU A 133 -8.92 -12.79 5.18
C LEU A 133 -8.31 -13.77 6.19
N ASN A 134 -7.09 -13.53 6.65
CA ASN A 134 -6.40 -14.34 7.65
C ASN A 134 -6.60 -13.85 9.09
N GLN A 135 -7.45 -12.85 9.31
CA GLN A 135 -7.75 -12.29 10.62
C GLN A 135 -9.00 -12.93 11.22
N ASN A 136 -9.18 -12.81 12.54
CA ASN A 136 -10.39 -13.26 13.20
C ASN A 136 -11.60 -12.46 12.67
N PRO A 137 -12.58 -13.09 11.99
CA PRO A 137 -13.72 -12.36 11.42
C PRO A 137 -14.59 -11.69 12.50
N PHE A 138 -14.60 -12.23 13.73
CA PHE A 138 -15.39 -11.65 14.83
C PHE A 138 -14.90 -10.26 15.25
N PHE A 139 -13.62 -9.96 15.01
CA PHE A 139 -13.07 -8.64 15.26
C PHE A 139 -13.78 -7.55 14.46
N TYR A 140 -14.29 -7.86 13.27
CA TYR A 140 -14.95 -6.88 12.41
C TYR A 140 -16.47 -6.78 12.64
N PHE A 141 -16.99 -7.34 13.73
CA PHE A 141 -18.33 -7.01 14.20
C PHE A 141 -18.30 -5.69 14.97
N PHE A 142 -19.05 -4.71 14.46
CA PHE A 142 -19.20 -3.39 15.05
C PHE A 142 -20.61 -3.23 15.64
N PRO A 143 -20.76 -2.48 16.75
CA PRO A 143 -22.08 -2.14 17.28
C PRO A 143 -22.85 -1.29 16.25
N LYS A 144 -24.19 -1.44 16.23
CA LYS A 144 -25.05 -0.57 15.43
C LYS A 144 -25.21 0.76 16.16
N LEU A 145 -24.46 1.77 15.73
CA LEU A 145 -24.57 3.14 16.23
C LEU A 145 -24.97 4.06 15.05
N PRO A 146 -25.79 5.10 15.29
CA PRO A 146 -26.25 5.99 14.22
C PRO A 146 -25.10 6.73 13.51
N HIS A 147 -24.02 7.03 14.24
CA HIS A 147 -22.85 7.77 13.74
C HIS A 147 -21.67 6.86 13.33
N LEU A 148 -21.84 5.52 13.33
CA LEU A 148 -20.77 4.59 12.98
C LEU A 148 -21.06 3.90 11.64
N HIS A 149 -20.32 4.30 10.61
CA HIS A 149 -20.49 3.80 9.25
C HIS A 149 -19.24 3.05 8.81
N ILE A 150 -19.36 1.74 8.61
CA ILE A 150 -18.24 0.88 8.22
C ILE A 150 -18.47 0.34 6.80
N ILE A 151 -17.43 0.38 5.98
CA ILE A 151 -17.34 -0.29 4.68
C ILE A 151 -16.26 -1.37 4.74
N ARG A 152 -16.67 -2.62 4.49
CA ARG A 152 -15.75 -3.69 4.13
C ARG A 152 -15.62 -3.70 2.62
N PHE A 153 -14.47 -3.30 2.09
CA PHE A 153 -14.25 -3.35 0.65
C PHE A 153 -14.24 -4.82 0.15
N PRO A 154 -14.80 -5.13 -1.03
CA PRO A 154 -15.00 -6.52 -1.46
C PRO A 154 -13.70 -7.34 -1.52
N ALA A 155 -13.68 -8.46 -0.80
CA ALA A 155 -12.52 -9.37 -0.78
C ALA A 155 -12.25 -10.02 -2.15
N ILE A 156 -13.32 -10.27 -2.89
CA ILE A 156 -13.27 -10.87 -4.22
C ILE A 156 -13.79 -9.84 -5.21
N ARG A 157 -12.94 -9.53 -6.18
CA ARG A 157 -13.17 -8.56 -7.22
C ARG A 157 -13.43 -9.29 -8.54
N ILE A 158 -14.55 -9.00 -9.21
CA ILE A 158 -14.96 -9.68 -10.47
C ILE A 158 -13.88 -9.56 -11.56
N GLY A 159 -13.05 -8.50 -11.53
CA GLY A 159 -11.91 -8.33 -12.43
C GLY A 159 -10.90 -9.48 -12.39
N ASN A 160 -10.72 -10.12 -11.24
CA ASN A 160 -9.76 -11.19 -11.05
C ASN A 160 -10.13 -12.46 -11.85
N PHE A 161 -11.42 -12.62 -12.20
CA PHE A 161 -11.91 -13.72 -13.02
C PHE A 161 -12.20 -13.32 -14.47
N THR A 162 -12.30 -12.02 -14.74
CA THR A 162 -12.68 -11.49 -16.06
C THR A 162 -11.52 -10.82 -16.80
N PHE A 163 -10.30 -10.86 -16.24
CA PHE A 163 -9.10 -10.16 -16.72
C PHE A 163 -9.30 -8.64 -16.93
N ASN A 164 -10.34 -8.08 -16.34
CA ASN A 164 -10.64 -6.67 -16.46
C ASN A 164 -9.88 -5.88 -15.37
N LEU A 165 -8.74 -5.28 -15.74
CA LEU A 165 -7.91 -4.49 -14.83
C LEU A 165 -8.69 -3.39 -14.08
N ARG A 166 -9.75 -2.82 -14.69
CA ARG A 166 -10.59 -1.82 -14.01
C ARG A 166 -11.27 -2.36 -12.76
N LYS A 167 -11.49 -3.68 -12.74
CA LYS A 167 -12.16 -4.36 -11.66
C LYS A 167 -11.20 -5.12 -10.75
N THR A 168 -9.87 -5.09 -10.93
CA THR A 168 -8.92 -5.81 -10.06
C THR A 168 -8.39 -5.00 -8.87
N GLY A 169 -8.54 -3.67 -8.91
CA GLY A 169 -8.01 -2.76 -7.89
C GLY A 169 -8.38 -3.14 -6.44
N ARG A 170 -7.40 -3.01 -5.56
CA ARG A 170 -7.51 -3.14 -4.10
C ARG A 170 -7.46 -1.77 -3.46
N ASP A 171 -7.98 -1.67 -2.23
CA ASP A 171 -7.89 -0.43 -1.49
C ASP A 171 -6.62 -0.40 -0.62
N HIS A 172 -5.49 -0.02 -1.22
CA HIS A 172 -4.18 -0.05 -0.53
C HIS A 172 -3.86 1.24 0.25
N ARG A 173 -4.81 2.17 0.36
CA ARG A 173 -4.64 3.46 1.01
C ARG A 173 -4.65 3.32 2.53
N LYS A 174 -4.00 4.27 3.21
CA LYS A 174 -4.02 4.45 4.66
C LYS A 174 -4.19 5.94 4.89
N ILE A 175 -5.40 6.33 5.26
CA ILE A 175 -5.77 7.73 5.44
C ILE A 175 -6.51 7.83 6.76
N LEU A 176 -6.17 8.83 7.57
CA LEU A 176 -7.01 9.27 8.67
C LEU A 176 -7.22 10.78 8.50
N VAL A 177 -8.46 11.25 8.53
CA VAL A 177 -8.80 12.67 8.61
C VAL A 177 -9.72 12.87 9.80
N VAL A 178 -9.45 13.90 10.60
CA VAL A 178 -10.27 14.29 11.75
C VAL A 178 -10.65 15.75 11.58
N ASP A 179 -11.97 16.01 11.58
CA ASP A 179 -12.61 17.33 11.55
C ASP A 179 -12.14 18.26 10.40
N GLY A 180 -11.47 17.71 9.38
CA GLY A 180 -10.85 18.50 8.31
C GLY A 180 -9.67 19.36 8.78
N GLU A 181 -9.21 19.18 10.02
CA GLU A 181 -8.13 19.96 10.66
C GLU A 181 -6.80 19.22 10.68
N VAL A 182 -6.85 17.89 10.76
CA VAL A 182 -5.65 17.04 10.76
C VAL A 182 -5.87 15.83 9.85
N GLY A 183 -4.86 15.55 9.02
CA GLY A 183 -4.83 14.42 8.12
C GLY A 183 -3.57 13.58 8.32
N PHE A 184 -3.66 12.27 8.09
CA PHE A 184 -2.53 11.34 8.14
C PHE A 184 -2.52 10.49 6.87
N VAL A 185 -1.34 10.33 6.26
CA VAL A 185 -1.14 9.46 5.09
C VAL A 185 0.26 8.85 5.07
N GLY A 186 0.37 7.61 4.57
CA GLY A 186 1.66 6.96 4.36
C GLY A 186 1.59 5.45 4.31
N GLY A 187 2.67 4.78 4.74
CA GLY A 187 2.82 3.33 4.56
C GLY A 187 2.31 2.45 5.71
N TYR A 188 2.12 2.98 6.92
CA TYR A 188 1.65 2.22 8.09
C TYR A 188 0.21 1.73 7.97
N ASN A 189 0.04 0.41 8.06
CA ASN A 189 -1.23 -0.25 8.35
C ASN A 189 -1.46 -0.30 9.88
N ILE A 190 -2.65 -0.69 10.33
CA ILE A 190 -2.95 -0.81 11.77
C ILE A 190 -2.72 -2.23 12.28
N GLY A 191 -1.85 -2.38 13.29
CA GLY A 191 -1.58 -3.63 13.99
C GLY A 191 -0.20 -3.70 14.67
N ASP A 192 -0.03 -4.64 15.60
CA ASP A 192 1.15 -4.73 16.47
C ASP A 192 2.47 -4.89 15.69
N PRO A 193 2.58 -5.78 14.67
CA PRO A 193 3.85 -5.95 13.95
C PRO A 193 4.24 -4.71 13.14
N PHE A 194 3.26 -3.95 12.65
CA PHE A 194 3.54 -2.71 11.92
C PHE A 194 4.11 -1.65 12.86
N GLY A 195 3.68 -1.63 14.13
CA GLY A 195 4.25 -0.74 15.16
C GLY A 195 5.68 -1.08 15.56
N ASN A 196 6.00 -2.37 15.63
CA ASN A 196 7.22 -2.87 16.29
C ASN A 196 8.34 -3.33 15.34
N GLU A 197 7.97 -3.85 14.18
CA GLU A 197 8.89 -4.63 13.33
C GLU A 197 9.16 -3.97 11.97
N TRP A 198 8.36 -2.97 11.59
CA TRP A 198 8.36 -2.38 10.25
C TRP A 198 8.83 -0.93 10.30
N ARG A 199 9.87 -0.64 9.51
CA ARG A 199 10.27 0.74 9.21
C ARG A 199 9.39 1.23 8.08
N ASP A 200 8.59 2.25 8.33
CA ASP A 200 7.79 2.90 7.31
C ASP A 200 7.89 4.44 7.41
N THR A 201 7.25 5.15 6.49
CA THR A 201 7.14 6.60 6.52
C THR A 201 5.67 6.96 6.44
N HIS A 202 5.28 7.86 7.32
CA HIS A 202 3.93 8.40 7.40
C HIS A 202 4.05 9.88 7.71
N VAL A 203 3.08 10.66 7.30
CA VAL A 203 3.02 12.08 7.62
C VAL A 203 1.70 12.42 8.27
N ARG A 204 1.74 13.33 9.25
CA ARG A 204 0.59 14.09 9.74
C ARG A 204 0.66 15.46 9.10
N VAL A 205 -0.42 15.89 8.50
CA VAL A 205 -0.57 17.18 7.85
C VAL A 205 -1.60 17.97 8.64
N THR A 206 -1.29 19.24 8.89
CA THR A 206 -2.25 20.25 9.36
C THR A 206 -2.14 21.48 8.49
N GLY A 207 -3.22 22.28 8.48
CA GLY A 207 -3.36 23.40 7.59
C GLY A 207 -4.18 23.04 6.33
N PRO A 208 -4.22 23.95 5.34
CA PRO A 208 -5.13 23.85 4.20
C PRO A 208 -4.97 22.57 3.35
N ALA A 209 -3.78 21.96 3.33
CA ALA A 209 -3.51 20.72 2.61
C ALA A 209 -4.20 19.47 3.20
N VAL A 210 -4.83 19.54 4.38
CA VAL A 210 -5.64 18.43 4.91
C VAL A 210 -6.78 18.07 3.94
N TRP A 211 -7.27 19.06 3.20
CA TRP A 211 -8.28 18.88 2.16
C TRP A 211 -7.88 17.81 1.13
N GLU A 212 -6.60 17.69 0.77
CA GLU A 212 -6.12 16.70 -0.20
C GLU A 212 -6.46 15.25 0.22
N LEU A 213 -6.31 14.97 1.52
CA LEU A 213 -6.58 13.65 2.11
C LEU A 213 -8.07 13.44 2.33
N GLU A 214 -8.77 14.49 2.76
CA GLU A 214 -10.21 14.48 2.94
C GLU A 214 -10.94 14.21 1.63
N ASN A 215 -10.60 14.96 0.57
CA ASN A 215 -11.17 14.80 -0.76
C ASN A 215 -10.88 13.39 -1.30
N GLY A 216 -9.64 12.89 -1.16
CA GLY A 216 -9.27 11.54 -1.57
C GLY A 216 -10.06 10.43 -0.85
N PHE A 217 -10.38 10.63 0.44
CA PHE A 217 -11.25 9.72 1.19
C PHE A 217 -12.71 9.85 0.73
N ALA A 218 -13.24 11.07 0.67
CA ALA A 218 -14.63 11.38 0.33
C ALA A 218 -14.99 10.84 -1.06
N ASP A 219 -14.12 11.01 -2.05
CA ASP A 219 -14.29 10.48 -3.41
C ASP A 219 -14.49 8.96 -3.40
N PHE A 220 -13.62 8.24 -2.71
CA PHE A 220 -13.70 6.79 -2.67
C PHE A 220 -14.88 6.30 -1.84
N TRP A 221 -15.12 6.90 -0.67
CA TRP A 221 -16.29 6.62 0.14
C TRP A 221 -17.56 6.79 -0.68
N ASN A 222 -17.72 7.93 -1.34
CA ASN A 222 -18.91 8.23 -2.13
C ASN A 222 -19.10 7.29 -3.31
N HIS A 223 -18.00 6.79 -3.90
CA HIS A 223 -18.03 5.81 -4.98
C HIS A 223 -18.45 4.41 -4.52
N PHE A 224 -18.02 3.97 -3.34
CA PHE A 224 -18.20 2.58 -2.88
C PHE A 224 -19.20 2.39 -1.74
N LYS A 225 -19.74 3.47 -1.16
CA LYS A 225 -20.66 3.37 -0.03
C LYS A 225 -21.96 2.64 -0.38
N PRO A 226 -22.50 1.83 0.55
CA PRO A 226 -23.89 1.40 0.51
C PRO A 226 -24.86 2.58 0.54
N ARG A 227 -26.05 2.45 -0.08
CA ARG A 227 -27.07 3.52 -0.14
C ARG A 227 -27.56 4.05 1.21
N ARG A 228 -27.40 3.26 2.28
CA ARG A 228 -27.81 3.61 3.65
C ARG A 228 -26.79 4.47 4.40
N HIS A 229 -25.56 4.53 3.90
CA HIS A 229 -24.50 5.32 4.51
C HIS A 229 -24.56 6.77 3.98
N PRO A 230 -24.17 7.76 4.78
CA PRO A 230 -24.22 9.16 4.36
C PRO A 230 -23.28 9.41 3.18
N SER A 231 -23.66 10.32 2.29
CA SER A 231 -22.71 10.92 1.35
C SER A 231 -21.86 11.93 2.10
N LEU A 232 -20.57 11.93 1.82
CA LEU A 232 -19.67 12.96 2.34
C LEU A 232 -19.73 14.16 1.38
N PRO A 233 -19.73 15.39 1.89
CA PRO A 233 -19.78 16.58 1.05
C PRO A 233 -18.48 16.71 0.25
N ASP A 234 -18.59 17.41 -0.89
CA ASP A 234 -17.44 17.96 -1.61
C ASP A 234 -17.55 19.48 -1.46
N GLU A 235 -16.75 20.03 -0.55
CA GLU A 235 -16.75 21.47 -0.24
C GLU A 235 -15.72 22.25 -1.07
N GLY A 236 -14.92 21.55 -1.90
CA GLY A 236 -13.74 22.11 -2.55
C GLY A 236 -12.65 22.50 -1.55
N SER A 237 -11.49 22.88 -2.06
CA SER A 237 -10.39 23.35 -1.21
C SER A 237 -10.73 24.74 -0.66
N ARG A 238 -10.38 24.99 0.60
CA ARG A 238 -10.56 26.34 1.21
C ARG A 238 -9.70 27.39 0.50
N GLU A 239 -8.57 26.97 -0.03
CA GLU A 239 -7.62 27.76 -0.81
C GLU A 239 -6.87 26.89 -1.81
N TRP A 240 -6.23 27.51 -2.80
CA TRP A 240 -5.39 26.81 -3.78
C TRP A 240 -3.98 26.58 -3.21
N ASN A 241 -3.55 25.32 -3.11
CA ASN A 241 -2.23 24.95 -2.62
C ASN A 241 -1.45 24.18 -3.70
N ALA A 242 -0.29 24.69 -4.10
CA ALA A 242 0.58 24.06 -5.09
C ALA A 242 1.76 23.29 -4.48
N GLU A 243 1.99 23.45 -3.17
CA GLU A 243 3.16 22.91 -2.47
C GLU A 243 2.91 21.50 -1.95
N ILE A 244 1.67 21.18 -1.59
CA ILE A 244 1.25 19.85 -1.17
C ILE A 244 0.02 19.44 -1.99
N THR A 245 0.15 18.35 -2.73
CA THR A 245 -0.91 17.78 -3.56
C THR A 245 -1.02 16.27 -3.34
N ALA A 246 -2.22 15.72 -3.30
CA ALA A 246 -2.42 14.28 -3.33
C ALA A 246 -2.63 13.76 -4.76
N ALA A 247 -2.07 12.59 -5.03
CA ALA A 247 -2.28 11.87 -6.29
C ALA A 247 -2.82 10.48 -6.02
N SER A 248 -3.98 10.17 -6.60
CA SER A 248 -4.66 8.88 -6.42
C SER A 248 -4.71 8.08 -7.72
N ASN A 249 -4.25 6.83 -7.65
CA ASN A 249 -4.46 5.87 -8.73
C ASN A 249 -5.91 5.39 -8.69
N LEU A 250 -6.60 5.45 -9.83
CA LEU A 250 -7.98 5.01 -9.99
C LEU A 250 -8.05 3.92 -11.09
N PRO A 251 -7.75 2.65 -10.74
CA PRO A 251 -7.81 1.55 -11.71
C PRO A 251 -9.15 1.44 -12.40
N SER A 252 -10.26 1.73 -11.70
CA SER A 252 -11.62 1.71 -12.25
C SER A 252 -11.79 2.61 -13.48
N ARG A 253 -11.01 3.69 -13.56
CA ARG A 253 -10.97 4.65 -14.67
C ARG A 253 -9.71 4.55 -15.53
N LEU A 254 -8.79 3.62 -15.24
CA LEU A 254 -7.46 3.53 -15.84
C LEU A 254 -6.63 4.81 -15.71
N LEU A 255 -6.79 5.54 -14.60
CA LEU A 255 -6.00 6.74 -14.31
C LEU A 255 -4.89 6.38 -13.31
N PHE A 256 -3.63 6.68 -13.67
CA PHE A 256 -2.44 6.34 -12.88
C PHE A 256 -1.45 7.51 -12.78
N PRO A 257 -1.87 8.67 -12.21
CA PRO A 257 -1.07 9.90 -12.22
C PRO A 257 0.25 9.77 -11.45
N VAL A 258 0.29 8.95 -10.40
CA VAL A 258 1.47 8.78 -9.53
C VAL A 258 2.70 8.40 -10.35
N ARG A 259 2.56 7.51 -11.34
CA ARG A 259 3.68 7.12 -12.21
C ARG A 259 4.29 8.31 -12.96
N GLY A 260 3.43 9.20 -13.48
CA GLY A 260 3.87 10.40 -14.19
C GLY A 260 4.64 11.37 -13.29
N LEU A 261 4.18 11.54 -12.04
CA LEU A 261 4.87 12.38 -11.06
C LEU A 261 6.29 11.90 -10.77
N TYR A 262 6.49 10.59 -10.62
CA TYR A 262 7.84 10.04 -10.41
C TYR A 262 8.75 10.28 -11.62
N ILE A 263 8.24 10.08 -12.84
CA ILE A 263 9.01 10.30 -14.06
C ILE A 263 9.40 11.77 -14.20
N ASP A 264 8.45 12.70 -14.07
CA ASP A 264 8.71 14.14 -14.18
C ASP A 264 9.72 14.62 -13.12
N ALA A 265 9.61 14.13 -11.88
CA ALA A 265 10.58 14.46 -10.83
C ALA A 265 12.00 13.94 -11.16
N MET A 266 12.13 12.71 -11.64
CA MET A 266 13.43 12.15 -12.05
C MET A 266 14.02 12.85 -13.27
N ASP A 267 13.19 13.27 -14.22
CA ASP A 267 13.62 14.00 -15.41
C ASP A 267 14.14 15.40 -15.07
N ARG A 268 13.58 16.03 -14.04
CA ARG A 268 13.99 17.35 -13.52
C ARG A 268 15.18 17.32 -12.55
N ALA A 269 15.59 16.13 -12.09
CA ALA A 269 16.66 15.99 -11.10
C ALA A 269 18.01 16.52 -11.61
N ASN A 270 18.69 17.29 -10.77
CA ASN A 270 20.00 17.92 -11.04
C ASN A 270 21.15 17.34 -10.20
N HIS A 271 20.86 16.89 -8.98
CA HIS A 271 21.89 16.48 -8.02
C HIS A 271 21.68 15.06 -7.50
N GLN A 272 20.47 14.73 -7.03
CA GLN A 272 20.19 13.42 -6.47
C GLN A 272 18.74 12.97 -6.59
N VAL A 273 18.56 11.66 -6.70
CA VAL A 273 17.27 10.96 -6.58
C VAL A 273 17.44 9.87 -5.53
N LEU A 274 16.74 10.00 -4.40
CA LEU A 274 16.77 9.01 -3.32
C LEU A 274 15.39 8.35 -3.22
N ILE A 275 15.34 7.03 -3.38
CA ILE A 275 14.11 6.25 -3.39
C ILE A 275 14.13 5.25 -2.25
N THR A 276 13.03 5.12 -1.52
CA THR A 276 12.81 3.98 -0.62
C THR A 276 11.57 3.22 -1.08
N GLN A 277 11.74 1.93 -1.38
CA GLN A 277 10.66 1.08 -1.88
C GLN A 277 10.65 -0.28 -1.20
N ALA A 278 9.47 -0.70 -0.74
CA ALA A 278 9.26 -2.04 -0.19
C ALA A 278 9.48 -3.16 -1.22
N TYR A 279 9.04 -2.92 -2.45
CA TYR A 279 9.15 -3.85 -3.58
C TYR A 279 9.54 -3.08 -4.82
N PHE A 280 10.82 -3.12 -5.17
CA PHE A 280 11.32 -2.39 -6.32
C PHE A 280 11.16 -3.21 -7.60
N ILE A 281 10.00 -3.09 -8.24
CA ILE A 281 9.66 -3.73 -9.52
C ILE A 281 9.26 -2.62 -10.49
N PRO A 282 10.25 -1.87 -11.04
CA PRO A 282 9.96 -0.76 -11.94
C PRO A 282 9.42 -1.28 -13.27
N ASP A 283 8.57 -0.48 -13.91
CA ASP A 283 8.29 -0.67 -15.33
C ASP A 283 9.42 -0.07 -16.18
N ARG A 284 9.29 -0.22 -17.51
CA ARG A 284 10.32 0.18 -18.46
C ARG A 284 10.60 1.68 -18.39
N GLU A 285 9.57 2.50 -18.21
CA GLU A 285 9.70 3.95 -18.25
C GLU A 285 10.30 4.50 -16.94
N ILE A 286 9.93 3.95 -15.78
CA ILE A 286 10.60 4.27 -14.52
C ILE A 286 12.07 3.85 -14.58
N LEU A 287 12.36 2.66 -15.12
CA LEU A 287 13.74 2.19 -15.30
C LEU A 287 14.54 3.13 -16.20
N GLN A 288 13.97 3.55 -17.33
CA GLN A 288 14.60 4.49 -18.25
C GLN A 288 14.83 5.88 -17.64
N ALA A 289 13.90 6.39 -16.85
CA ALA A 289 14.05 7.67 -16.16
C ALA A 289 15.21 7.62 -15.14
N LEU A 290 15.31 6.54 -14.35
CA LEU A 290 16.43 6.32 -13.41
C LEU A 290 17.78 6.25 -14.12
N VAL A 291 17.86 5.44 -15.19
CA VAL A 291 19.08 5.30 -16.00
C VAL A 291 19.45 6.63 -16.65
N SER A 292 18.46 7.39 -17.14
CA SER A 292 18.69 8.70 -17.75
C SER A 292 19.22 9.70 -16.73
N ALA A 293 18.65 9.74 -15.52
CA ALA A 293 19.16 10.58 -14.43
C ALA A 293 20.62 10.21 -14.08
N ALA A 294 20.91 8.93 -13.89
CA ALA A 294 22.26 8.47 -13.58
C ALA A 294 23.28 8.85 -14.68
N ARG A 295 22.92 8.66 -15.96
CA ARG A 295 23.75 9.06 -17.11
C ARG A 295 24.01 10.56 -17.21
N ARG A 296 23.10 11.40 -16.69
CA ARG A 296 23.31 12.86 -16.57
C ARG A 296 24.27 13.24 -15.44
N GLY A 297 24.73 12.28 -14.63
CA GLY A 297 25.59 12.52 -13.47
C GLY A 297 24.82 12.78 -12.17
N VAL A 298 23.50 12.56 -12.16
CA VAL A 298 22.67 12.65 -10.95
C VAL A 298 22.96 11.44 -10.06
N THR A 299 23.14 11.65 -8.76
CA THR A 299 23.32 10.54 -7.80
C THR A 299 21.99 9.83 -7.56
N VAL A 300 21.85 8.58 -8.01
CA VAL A 300 20.62 7.81 -7.83
C VAL A 300 20.85 6.71 -6.81
N LYS A 301 20.08 6.74 -5.70
CA LYS A 301 20.16 5.73 -4.64
C LYS A 301 18.79 5.12 -4.37
N ILE A 302 18.73 3.80 -4.36
CA ILE A 302 17.51 3.04 -4.12
C ILE A 302 17.69 2.18 -2.88
N LEU A 303 16.92 2.47 -1.85
CA LEU A 303 16.86 1.73 -0.60
C LEU A 303 15.70 0.72 -0.65
N ILE A 304 16.02 -0.56 -0.48
CA ILE A 304 15.07 -1.67 -0.46
C ILE A 304 15.33 -2.56 0.77
N PRO A 305 14.37 -3.38 1.23
CA PRO A 305 14.67 -4.33 2.29
C PRO A 305 15.72 -5.35 1.83
N GLU A 306 16.66 -5.71 2.71
CA GLU A 306 17.56 -6.85 2.46
C GLU A 306 16.78 -8.14 2.20
N TYR A 307 15.68 -8.29 2.94
CA TYR A 307 14.73 -9.39 2.81
C TYR A 307 13.32 -8.84 2.91
N SER A 308 12.52 -8.99 1.85
CA SER A 308 11.10 -8.63 1.94
C SER A 308 10.26 -9.76 2.54
N ASN A 309 9.08 -9.41 3.03
CA ASN A 309 8.03 -10.34 3.44
C ASN A 309 7.39 -11.11 2.25
N HIS A 310 7.81 -10.83 1.01
CA HIS A 310 7.32 -11.46 -0.22
C HIS A 310 8.47 -11.93 -1.11
N ILE A 311 8.94 -13.16 -0.90
CA ILE A 311 10.06 -13.75 -1.65
C ILE A 311 9.94 -13.64 -3.18
N MET A 312 8.72 -13.77 -3.71
CA MET A 312 8.49 -13.66 -5.15
C MET A 312 8.77 -12.25 -5.67
N ALA A 313 8.47 -11.21 -4.88
CA ALA A 313 8.79 -9.84 -5.25
C ALA A 313 10.31 -9.66 -5.38
N ASP A 314 11.08 -10.19 -4.43
CA ASP A 314 12.55 -10.14 -4.48
C ASP A 314 13.11 -10.84 -5.72
N TRP A 315 12.52 -11.98 -6.11
CA TRP A 315 12.96 -12.71 -7.30
C TRP A 315 12.63 -11.98 -8.59
N ILE A 316 11.45 -11.38 -8.69
CA ILE A 316 11.02 -10.60 -9.85
C ILE A 316 11.84 -9.31 -9.99
N ALA A 317 12.29 -8.72 -8.88
CA ALA A 317 13.06 -7.48 -8.87
C ALA A 317 14.53 -7.64 -9.32
N ARG A 318 15.15 -8.80 -9.03
CA ARG A 318 16.59 -9.06 -9.26
C ARG A 318 17.11 -8.77 -10.67
N PRO A 319 16.41 -9.10 -11.77
CA PRO A 319 16.88 -8.81 -13.11
C PRO A 319 17.14 -7.32 -13.37
N TYR A 320 16.33 -6.44 -12.78
CA TYR A 320 16.47 -4.98 -12.97
C TYR A 320 17.72 -4.42 -12.27
N TYR A 321 18.19 -5.06 -11.21
CA TYR A 321 19.35 -4.58 -10.44
C TYR A 321 20.62 -4.56 -11.29
N GLY A 322 20.82 -5.59 -12.13
CA GLY A 322 22.01 -5.67 -12.98
C GLY A 322 22.09 -4.60 -14.06
N GLU A 323 20.94 -4.08 -14.53
CA GLU A 323 20.90 -2.94 -15.43
C GLU A 323 21.22 -1.65 -14.69
N LEU A 324 20.54 -1.39 -13.57
CA LEU A 324 20.72 -0.20 -12.75
C LEU A 324 22.16 -0.03 -12.25
N LEU A 325 22.75 -1.10 -11.71
CA LEU A 325 24.11 -1.07 -11.19
C LEU A 325 25.15 -0.77 -12.28
N ARG A 326 24.94 -1.24 -13.52
CA ARG A 326 25.84 -0.93 -14.65
C ARG A 326 25.79 0.54 -15.07
N GLU A 327 24.66 1.18 -14.84
CA GLU A 327 24.42 2.59 -15.19
C GLU A 327 24.75 3.54 -14.03
N GLY A 328 25.36 3.04 -12.94
CA GLY A 328 25.82 3.86 -11.80
C GLY A 328 24.79 4.11 -10.72
N VAL A 329 23.63 3.47 -10.77
CA VAL A 329 22.61 3.53 -9.70
C VAL A 329 23.06 2.68 -8.51
N GLU A 330 23.02 3.24 -7.31
CA GLU A 330 23.35 2.50 -6.09
C GLU A 330 22.10 1.83 -5.50
N ILE A 331 22.22 0.55 -5.15
CA ILE A 331 21.15 -0.20 -4.48
C ILE A 331 21.62 -0.53 -3.06
N TRP A 332 20.90 0.03 -2.08
CA TRP A 332 21.16 -0.12 -0.66
C TRP A 332 20.15 -1.09 -0.05
N LEU A 333 20.63 -2.02 0.77
CA LEU A 333 19.81 -2.99 1.47
C LEU A 333 19.61 -2.54 2.92
N TYR A 334 18.37 -2.23 3.28
CA TYR A 334 18.00 -1.93 4.66
C TYR A 334 18.00 -3.22 5.48
N GLN A 335 18.79 -3.23 6.55
CA GLN A 335 18.97 -4.38 7.43
C GLN A 335 18.06 -4.29 8.66
N HIS A 336 17.86 -5.42 9.33
CA HIS A 336 17.22 -5.56 10.65
C HIS A 336 15.72 -5.26 10.76
N ALA A 337 15.12 -4.55 9.81
CA ALA A 337 13.67 -4.39 9.71
C ALA A 337 13.16 -4.48 8.28
N MET A 338 11.88 -4.78 8.13
CA MET A 338 11.20 -4.65 6.86
C MET A 338 10.96 -3.16 6.59
N VAL A 339 11.72 -2.57 5.65
CA VAL A 339 11.39 -1.23 5.15
C VAL A 339 10.21 -1.32 4.19
N HIS A 340 9.08 -0.72 4.58
CA HIS A 340 7.84 -0.77 3.83
C HIS A 340 7.42 0.60 3.26
N SER A 341 8.35 1.56 3.16
CA SER A 341 8.04 2.87 2.59
C SER A 341 7.92 2.86 1.07
N LYS A 342 7.28 3.91 0.54
CA LYS A 342 7.16 4.20 -0.89
C LYS A 342 7.53 5.66 -1.16
N THR A 343 8.66 6.09 -0.61
CA THR A 343 9.08 7.49 -0.68
C THR A 343 10.06 7.72 -1.82
N MET A 344 10.09 8.94 -2.34
CA MET A 344 11.16 9.44 -3.19
C MET A 344 11.41 10.90 -2.85
N THR A 345 12.68 11.30 -2.80
CA THR A 345 13.09 12.70 -2.73
C THR A 345 14.04 13.01 -3.87
N VAL A 346 13.85 14.17 -4.48
CA VAL A 346 14.66 14.68 -5.59
C VAL A 346 15.25 16.02 -5.18
N ASP A 347 16.58 16.12 -5.26
CA ASP A 347 17.39 17.31 -4.96
C ASP A 347 17.17 17.93 -3.56
N GLY A 348 16.46 17.23 -2.65
CA GLY A 348 16.03 17.77 -1.37
C GLY A 348 14.91 18.82 -1.47
N ILE A 349 14.29 18.97 -2.65
CA ILE A 349 13.27 19.99 -2.95
C ILE A 349 11.89 19.34 -3.10
N TRP A 350 11.82 18.23 -3.84
CA TRP A 350 10.58 17.52 -4.08
C TRP A 350 10.57 16.20 -3.30
N SER A 351 9.44 15.87 -2.68
CA SER A 351 9.26 14.60 -1.96
C SER A 351 7.88 14.02 -2.17
N THR A 352 7.78 12.69 -2.18
CA THR A 352 6.53 11.93 -2.15
C THR A 352 6.59 10.91 -1.01
N VAL A 353 5.42 10.64 -0.42
CA VAL A 353 5.23 9.67 0.69
C VAL A 353 4.21 8.61 0.33
#